data_AF-A0A3B9CW23-F1
#
_entry.id   AF-A0A3B9CW23-F1
#
_cell.length_a   1.000
_cell.length_b   1.000
_cell.length_c   1.000
_cell.angle_alpha   90.00
_cell.angle_beta   90.00
_cell.angle_gamma   90.00
#
_symmetry.space_group_name_H-M   'P 1'
#
loop_
_entity.id
_entity.type
_entity.pdbx_description
1 polymer ?
#
loop_
_entity_poly.entity_id
_entity_poly.type
_entity_poly.pdbx_seq_one_letter_code
_entity_poly.pdbx_strand_id
1 'polypeptide(L)'
;MSEGGLPSPPKATEKQKELAKELWDRLARSRPGPNNRDLMYLARFVPLLSSAATKTLLGRKLSLDELKELIQHVPKGRDAAVKVAIKSFGDDLTEDDLRFIFSQTKSVEIGKYLLKKYPNDANLGLVDRTTDDLKEVVEKMRGQEPTKAILREIDRKL
;
A
#
# COMPACT_ATOMS: atom_id res chain seq x y z
N MET A 1 13.50 -29.91 -13.23
CA MET A 1 13.87 -28.53 -13.61
C MET A 1 14.09 -27.77 -12.32
N SER A 2 15.34 -27.39 -12.05
CA SER A 2 15.79 -26.89 -10.75
C SER A 2 15.29 -25.47 -10.51
N GLU A 3 14.60 -25.25 -9.38
CA GLU A 3 14.41 -23.92 -8.84
C GLU A 3 15.76 -23.45 -8.28
N GLY A 4 16.50 -22.70 -9.10
CA GLY A 4 17.65 -21.93 -8.67
C GLY A 4 17.17 -20.78 -7.77
N GLY A 5 16.88 -21.10 -6.51
CA GLY A 5 16.69 -20.09 -5.48
C GLY A 5 17.96 -19.27 -5.38
N LEU A 6 17.89 -18.00 -5.80
CA LEU A 6 18.99 -17.05 -5.62
C LEU A 6 19.42 -17.08 -4.14
N PRO A 7 20.72 -17.23 -3.84
CA PRO A 7 21.18 -17.21 -2.47
C PRO A 7 20.73 -15.90 -1.83
N SER A 8 20.07 -16.01 -0.66
CA SER A 8 19.71 -14.83 0.11
C SER A 8 20.96 -13.97 0.32
N PRO A 9 20.89 -12.64 0.11
CA PRO A 9 22.05 -11.79 0.25
C PRO A 9 22.68 -11.99 1.64
N PRO A 10 24.02 -12.01 1.73
CA PRO A 10 24.71 -12.25 2.98
C PRO A 10 24.24 -11.24 4.04
N LYS A 11 24.01 -11.72 5.26
CA LYS A 11 23.63 -10.86 6.38
C LYS A 11 24.69 -9.78 6.56
N ALA A 12 24.26 -8.54 6.73
CA ALA A 12 25.17 -7.41 6.90
C ALA A 12 26.05 -7.60 8.15
N THR A 13 27.33 -7.29 8.00
CA THR A 13 28.31 -7.35 9.09
C THR A 13 28.07 -6.23 10.10
N GLU A 14 28.57 -6.39 11.33
CA GLU A 14 28.47 -5.34 12.36
C GLU A 14 29.12 -4.03 11.90
N LYS A 15 30.28 -4.10 11.21
CA LYS A 15 30.93 -2.93 10.61
C LYS A 15 30.01 -2.18 9.63
N GLN A 16 29.22 -2.91 8.82
CA GLN A 16 28.28 -2.29 7.89
C GLN A 16 27.11 -1.62 8.62
N LYS A 17 26.62 -2.21 9.72
CA LYS A 17 25.57 -1.62 10.55
C LYS A 17 26.05 -0.36 11.27
N GLU A 18 27.27 -0.38 11.81
CA GLU A 18 27.91 0.78 12.44
C GLU A 18 28.09 1.92 11.43
N LEU A 19 28.64 1.63 10.25
CA LEU A 19 28.78 2.62 9.18
C LEU A 19 27.42 3.19 8.75
N ALA A 20 26.41 2.35 8.59
CA ALA A 20 25.06 2.81 8.24
C ALA A 20 24.50 3.76 9.32
N LYS A 21 24.67 3.42 10.60
CA LYS A 21 24.26 4.29 11.71
C LYS A 21 24.99 5.63 11.67
N GLU A 22 26.30 5.63 11.44
CA GLU A 22 27.08 6.85 11.32
C GLU A 22 26.62 7.72 10.14
N LEU A 23 26.42 7.12 8.96
CA LEU A 23 25.93 7.83 7.78
C LEU A 23 24.53 8.41 8.00
N TRP A 24 23.66 7.67 8.68
CA TRP A 24 22.35 8.16 9.08
C TRP A 24 22.47 9.36 10.02
N ASP A 25 23.31 9.30 11.05
CA ASP A 25 23.50 10.39 11.99
C ASP A 25 24.08 11.64 11.32
N ARG A 26 25.04 11.48 10.39
CA ARG A 26 25.57 12.57 9.57
C ARG A 26 24.49 13.20 8.70
N LEU A 27 23.70 12.37 8.00
CA LEU A 27 22.60 12.83 7.15
C LEU A 27 21.52 13.57 7.97
N ALA A 28 21.11 13.02 9.11
CA ALA A 28 20.09 13.61 9.97
C ALA A 28 20.52 14.97 10.56
N ARG A 29 21.82 15.18 10.76
CA ARG A 29 22.39 16.46 11.25
C ARG A 29 22.70 17.46 10.15
N SER A 30 22.69 17.06 8.87
CA SER A 30 22.97 17.95 7.75
C SER A 30 21.92 19.08 7.62
N ARG A 31 22.33 20.19 6.99
CA ARG A 31 21.50 21.37 6.76
C ARG A 31 21.65 21.85 5.30
N PRO A 32 20.57 21.84 4.50
CA PRO A 32 19.27 21.24 4.82
C PRO A 32 19.39 19.73 5.03
N GLY A 33 18.54 19.16 5.88
CA GLY A 33 18.48 17.71 6.10
C GLY A 33 17.85 16.99 4.89
N PRO A 34 17.74 15.64 4.91
CA PRO A 34 17.19 14.89 3.80
C PRO A 34 15.74 15.28 3.54
N ASN A 35 15.39 15.50 2.27
CA ASN A 35 14.00 15.74 1.86
C ASN A 35 13.23 14.41 1.75
N ASN A 36 11.94 14.46 1.40
CA ASN A 36 11.12 13.25 1.31
C ASN A 36 11.60 12.29 0.21
N ARG A 37 12.09 12.80 -0.92
CA ARG A 37 12.63 12.00 -2.02
C ARG A 37 13.90 11.27 -1.61
N ASP A 38 14.78 11.91 -0.86
CA ASP A 38 15.98 11.28 -0.31
C ASP A 38 15.61 10.13 0.63
N LEU A 39 14.65 10.38 1.54
CA LEU A 39 14.17 9.35 2.47
C LEU A 39 13.46 8.21 1.74
N MET A 40 12.70 8.49 0.69
CA MET A 40 12.06 7.46 -0.15
C MET A 40 13.10 6.55 -0.81
N TYR A 41 14.15 7.17 -1.37
CA TYR A 41 15.26 6.44 -1.97
C TYR A 41 15.93 5.51 -0.95
N LEU A 42 16.23 6.03 0.24
CA LEU A 42 16.82 5.23 1.33
C LEU A 42 15.89 4.11 1.80
N ALA A 43 14.58 4.40 1.93
CA ALA A 43 13.56 3.44 2.31
C ALA A 43 13.48 2.26 1.34
N ARG A 44 13.59 2.53 0.03
CA ARG A 44 13.46 1.54 -1.04
C ARG A 44 14.74 0.77 -1.34
N PHE A 45 15.89 1.46 -1.38
CA PHE A 45 17.10 0.90 -1.98
C PHE A 45 18.24 0.66 -1.00
N VAL A 46 18.14 1.12 0.24
CA VAL A 46 19.22 0.96 1.23
C VAL A 46 18.72 0.11 2.40
N PRO A 47 18.81 -1.23 2.34
CA PRO A 47 18.21 -2.13 3.34
C PRO A 47 18.56 -1.83 4.79
N LEU A 48 19.80 -1.37 5.05
CA LEU A 48 20.28 -1.01 6.38
C LEU A 48 19.68 0.30 6.92
N LEU A 49 19.31 1.23 6.03
CA LEU A 49 18.69 2.50 6.39
C LEU A 49 17.17 2.49 6.21
N SER A 50 16.64 1.47 5.55
CA SER A 50 15.24 1.41 5.13
C SER A 50 14.26 1.66 6.28
N SER A 51 14.50 1.03 7.43
CA SER A 51 13.62 1.20 8.61
C SER A 51 13.67 2.62 9.18
N ALA A 52 14.88 3.18 9.34
CA ALA A 52 15.06 4.53 9.86
C ALA A 52 14.45 5.58 8.91
N ALA A 53 14.75 5.45 7.61
CA ALA A 53 14.22 6.33 6.57
C ALA A 53 12.70 6.27 6.50
N THR A 54 12.11 5.06 6.50
CA THR A 54 10.66 4.87 6.49
C THR A 54 10.01 5.50 7.72
N LYS A 55 10.56 5.27 8.91
CA LYS A 55 10.03 5.85 10.16
C LYS A 55 10.08 7.37 10.13
N THR A 56 11.19 7.95 9.68
CA THR A 56 11.32 9.40 9.55
C THR A 56 10.35 9.97 8.51
N LEU A 57 10.19 9.30 7.37
CA LEU A 57 9.31 9.73 6.29
C LEU A 57 7.84 9.70 6.73
N LEU A 58 7.39 8.64 7.39
CA LEU A 58 6.02 8.52 7.93
C LEU A 58 5.71 9.50 9.07
N GLY A 59 6.73 10.09 9.69
CA GLY A 59 6.58 11.17 10.67
C GLY A 59 6.42 12.56 10.04
N ARG A 60 6.46 12.67 8.71
CA ARG A 60 6.33 13.93 7.97
C ARG A 60 4.95 14.05 7.32
N LYS A 61 4.66 15.26 6.82
CA LYS A 61 3.53 15.46 5.91
C LYS A 61 3.89 14.91 4.54
N LEU A 62 3.17 13.86 4.13
CA LEU A 62 3.30 13.23 2.82
C LEU A 62 2.06 13.52 1.98
N SER A 63 2.27 13.68 0.68
CA SER A 63 1.22 13.62 -0.32
C SER A 63 0.69 12.19 -0.47
N LEU A 64 -0.49 12.06 -1.09
CA LEU A 64 -1.06 10.76 -1.41
C LEU A 64 -0.14 9.95 -2.35
N ASP A 65 0.50 10.61 -3.32
CA ASP A 65 1.40 9.93 -4.26
C ASP A 65 2.66 9.40 -3.58
N GLU A 66 3.25 10.16 -2.64
CA GLU A 66 4.37 9.66 -1.83
C GLU A 66 3.94 8.47 -0.95
N LEU A 67 2.72 8.46 -0.42
CA LEU A 67 2.20 7.32 0.33
C LEU A 67 1.97 6.10 -0.56
N LYS A 68 1.44 6.29 -1.78
CA LYS A 68 1.30 5.21 -2.76
C LYS A 68 2.66 4.61 -3.14
N GLU A 69 3.68 5.45 -3.32
CA GLU A 69 5.03 5.00 -3.61
C GLU A 69 5.59 4.13 -2.48
N LEU A 70 5.40 4.54 -1.22
CA LEU A 70 5.74 3.74 -0.05
C LEU A 70 5.00 2.39 -0.03
N ILE A 71 3.69 2.41 -0.26
CA ILE A 71 2.84 1.21 -0.25
C ILE A 71 3.32 0.22 -1.31
N GLN A 72 3.65 0.69 -2.51
CA GLN A 72 4.09 -0.16 -3.61
C GLN A 72 5.49 -0.72 -3.39
N HIS A 73 6.44 0.13 -2.99
CA HIS A 73 7.87 -0.19 -3.09
C HIS A 73 8.57 -0.50 -1.77
N VAL A 74 7.95 -0.22 -0.61
CA VAL A 74 8.58 -0.42 0.69
C VAL A 74 7.74 -1.38 1.54
N PRO A 75 7.91 -2.72 1.38
CA PRO A 75 7.08 -3.72 2.06
C PRO A 75 7.02 -3.55 3.58
N LYS A 76 8.14 -3.18 4.23
CA LYS A 76 8.22 -2.97 5.68
C LYS A 76 7.44 -1.74 6.17
N GLY A 77 7.22 -0.76 5.29
CA GLY A 77 6.49 0.48 5.58
C GLY A 77 5.04 0.45 5.12
N ARG A 78 4.64 -0.56 4.34
CA ARG A 78 3.36 -0.61 3.63
C ARG A 78 2.18 -0.39 4.56
N ASP A 79 2.00 -1.22 5.58
CA ASP A 79 0.82 -1.15 6.44
C ASP A 79 0.74 0.18 7.22
N ALA A 80 1.89 0.73 7.60
CA ALA A 80 1.94 2.03 8.25
C ALA A 80 1.57 3.16 7.27
N ALA A 81 2.07 3.11 6.03
CA ALA A 81 1.72 4.05 4.98
C ALA A 81 0.22 3.98 4.62
N VAL A 82 -0.38 2.78 4.57
CA VAL A 82 -1.83 2.59 4.38
C VAL A 82 -2.61 3.28 5.49
N LYS A 83 -2.24 3.05 6.76
CA LYS A 83 -2.89 3.69 7.91
C LYS A 83 -2.82 5.21 7.83
N VAL A 84 -1.67 5.76 7.43
CA VAL A 84 -1.52 7.20 7.22
C VAL A 84 -2.40 7.68 6.06
N ALA A 85 -2.43 6.96 4.94
CA ALA A 85 -3.27 7.33 3.78
C ALA A 85 -4.76 7.37 4.13
N ILE A 86 -5.28 6.32 4.79
CA ILE A 86 -6.69 6.30 5.22
C ILE A 86 -6.97 7.42 6.24
N LYS A 87 -6.08 7.65 7.19
CA LYS A 87 -6.27 8.69 8.23
C LYS A 87 -6.22 10.10 7.66
N SER A 88 -5.31 10.36 6.72
CA SER A 88 -5.05 11.71 6.21
C SER A 88 -5.93 12.08 5.01
N PHE A 89 -6.40 11.10 4.24
CA PHE A 89 -7.10 11.34 2.97
C PHE A 89 -8.42 10.56 2.84
N GLY A 90 -8.89 9.83 3.86
CA GLY A 90 -9.97 8.84 3.74
C GLY A 90 -11.18 9.26 2.89
N ASP A 91 -11.68 10.48 3.09
CA ASP A 91 -12.82 11.01 2.32
C ASP A 91 -12.42 11.38 0.87
N ASP A 92 -11.21 11.88 0.68
CA ASP A 92 -10.64 12.28 -0.63
C ASP A 92 -10.12 11.10 -1.47
N LEU A 93 -9.95 9.91 -0.86
CA LEU A 93 -9.50 8.72 -1.60
C LEU A 93 -10.54 8.33 -2.65
N THR A 94 -10.12 8.31 -3.91
CA THR A 94 -10.94 7.89 -5.04
C THR A 94 -11.10 6.36 -5.07
N GLU A 95 -11.99 5.87 -5.93
CA GLU A 95 -12.15 4.44 -6.18
C GLU A 95 -10.84 3.80 -6.63
N ASP A 96 -10.12 4.44 -7.55
CA ASP A 96 -8.85 3.94 -8.07
C ASP A 96 -7.74 3.93 -7.01
N ASP A 97 -7.75 4.89 -6.07
CA ASP A 97 -6.82 4.89 -4.93
C ASP A 97 -7.06 3.68 -4.02
N LEU A 98 -8.33 3.41 -3.69
CA LEU A 98 -8.68 2.26 -2.85
C LEU A 98 -8.41 0.93 -3.56
N ARG A 99 -8.68 0.84 -4.87
CA ARG A 99 -8.31 -0.32 -5.68
C ARG A 99 -6.80 -0.56 -5.70
N PHE A 100 -6.02 0.51 -5.85
CA PHE A 100 -4.57 0.43 -5.80
C PHE A 100 -4.10 -0.08 -4.43
N ILE A 101 -4.54 0.56 -3.34
CA ILE A 101 -4.14 0.18 -1.98
C ILE A 101 -4.55 -1.27 -1.69
N PHE A 102 -5.76 -1.67 -2.07
CA PHE A 102 -6.22 -3.04 -1.90
C PHE A 102 -5.37 -4.04 -2.70
N SER A 103 -5.04 -3.73 -3.95
CA SER A 103 -4.23 -4.62 -4.80
C SER A 103 -2.80 -4.81 -4.25
N GLN A 104 -2.23 -3.77 -3.64
CA GLN A 104 -0.89 -3.83 -3.04
C GLN A 104 -0.83 -4.56 -1.70
N THR A 105 -1.94 -4.56 -0.96
CA THR A 105 -1.98 -5.05 0.44
C THR A 105 -2.75 -6.35 0.58
N LYS A 106 -3.75 -6.58 -0.27
CA LYS A 106 -4.79 -7.61 -0.15
C LYS A 106 -5.49 -7.58 1.21
N SER A 107 -5.49 -6.41 1.88
CA SER A 107 -6.06 -6.25 3.21
C SER A 107 -7.58 -6.39 3.16
N VAL A 108 -8.10 -7.27 4.01
CA VAL A 108 -9.54 -7.50 4.20
C VAL A 108 -10.25 -6.21 4.62
N GLU A 109 -9.62 -5.39 5.48
CA GLU A 109 -10.14 -4.11 5.93
C GLU A 109 -10.28 -3.12 4.78
N ILE A 110 -9.26 -3.01 3.93
CA ILE A 110 -9.31 -2.14 2.74
C ILE A 110 -10.32 -2.67 1.73
N GLY A 111 -10.40 -3.98 1.53
CA GLY A 111 -11.40 -4.60 0.66
C GLY A 111 -12.83 -4.29 1.11
N LYS A 112 -13.13 -4.44 2.42
CA LYS A 112 -14.42 -4.03 2.99
C LYS A 112 -14.68 -2.54 2.82
N TYR A 113 -13.66 -1.70 3.03
CA TYR A 113 -13.79 -0.26 2.88
C TYR A 113 -14.08 0.15 1.43
N LEU A 114 -13.40 -0.47 0.45
CA LEU A 114 -13.65 -0.30 -0.97
C LEU A 114 -15.10 -0.67 -1.32
N LEU A 115 -15.57 -1.85 -0.92
CA LEU A 115 -16.95 -2.30 -1.20
C LEU A 115 -17.99 -1.41 -0.53
N LYS A 116 -17.71 -0.90 0.67
CA LYS A 116 -18.60 0.03 1.37
C LYS A 116 -18.70 1.37 0.64
N LYS A 117 -17.59 1.95 0.19
CA LYS A 117 -17.56 3.27 -0.46
C LYS A 117 -18.01 3.20 -1.93
N TYR A 118 -17.69 2.12 -2.62
CA TYR A 118 -17.95 1.92 -4.05
C TYR A 118 -18.49 0.49 -4.35
N PRO A 119 -19.74 0.18 -3.96
CA PRO A 119 -20.34 -1.13 -4.21
C PRO A 119 -20.75 -1.29 -5.68
N ASN A 120 -19.85 -1.84 -6.49
CA ASN A 120 -20.11 -2.12 -7.91
C ASN A 120 -19.52 -3.48 -8.35
N ASP A 121 -19.99 -4.02 -9.47
CA ASP A 121 -19.59 -5.35 -9.97
C ASP A 121 -18.07 -5.46 -10.19
N ALA A 122 -17.42 -4.38 -10.63
CA ALA A 122 -15.99 -4.37 -10.86
C ALA A 122 -15.21 -4.52 -9.54
N ASN A 123 -15.64 -3.84 -8.47
CA ASN A 123 -15.04 -3.95 -7.14
C ASN A 123 -15.37 -5.29 -6.47
N LEU A 124 -16.60 -5.77 -6.61
CA LEU A 124 -16.99 -7.10 -6.14
C LEU A 124 -16.12 -8.18 -6.81
N GLY A 125 -15.95 -8.13 -8.14
CA GLY A 125 -15.09 -9.04 -8.88
C GLY A 125 -13.60 -8.87 -8.56
N LEU A 126 -13.14 -7.66 -8.29
CA LEU A 126 -11.77 -7.41 -7.81
C LEU A 126 -11.52 -8.06 -6.45
N VAL A 127 -12.43 -7.89 -5.49
CA VAL A 127 -12.29 -8.46 -4.15
C VAL A 127 -12.32 -9.99 -4.19
N ASP A 128 -13.32 -10.54 -4.89
CA ASP A 128 -13.54 -11.98 -5.05
C ASP A 128 -12.32 -12.72 -5.61
N ARG A 129 -11.63 -12.14 -6.61
CA ARG A 129 -10.42 -12.74 -7.19
C ARG A 129 -9.13 -12.49 -6.39
N THR A 130 -9.15 -11.58 -5.42
CA THR A 130 -7.94 -11.15 -4.70
C THR A 130 -7.77 -11.87 -3.37
N THR A 131 -8.86 -12.13 -2.65
CA THR A 131 -8.82 -12.82 -1.36
C THR A 131 -10.08 -13.65 -1.12
N ASP A 132 -9.90 -14.89 -0.63
CA ASP A 132 -11.00 -15.78 -0.27
C ASP A 132 -11.75 -15.30 0.99
N ASP A 133 -11.10 -14.50 1.84
CA ASP A 133 -11.64 -14.02 3.12
C ASP A 133 -12.87 -13.12 2.98
N LEU A 134 -13.15 -12.64 1.77
CA LEU A 134 -14.27 -11.76 1.47
C LEU A 134 -15.34 -12.39 0.57
N LYS A 135 -15.23 -13.69 0.24
CA LYS A 135 -16.21 -14.39 -0.61
C LYS A 135 -17.64 -14.28 -0.09
N GLU A 136 -17.87 -14.57 1.19
CA GLU A 136 -19.21 -14.45 1.77
C GLU A 136 -19.76 -13.02 1.71
N VAL A 137 -18.89 -12.01 1.86
CA VAL A 137 -19.29 -10.60 1.76
C VAL A 137 -19.72 -10.30 0.33
N VAL A 138 -18.93 -10.74 -0.65
CA VAL A 138 -19.24 -10.57 -2.08
C VAL A 138 -20.55 -11.28 -2.44
N GLU A 139 -20.74 -12.53 -2.03
CA GLU A 139 -21.96 -13.29 -2.30
C GLU A 139 -23.20 -12.62 -1.71
N LYS A 140 -23.13 -12.17 -0.44
CA LYS A 140 -24.21 -11.42 0.21
C LYS A 140 -24.53 -10.13 -0.54
N MET A 141 -23.52 -9.37 -0.97
CA MET A 141 -23.74 -8.12 -1.70
C MET A 141 -24.31 -8.35 -3.10
N ARG A 142 -23.95 -9.45 -3.78
CA ARG A 142 -24.54 -9.85 -5.07
C ARG A 142 -26.00 -10.29 -4.94
N GLY A 143 -26.35 -10.93 -3.83
CA GLY A 143 -27.70 -11.41 -3.56
C GLY A 143 -28.71 -10.34 -3.14
N GLN A 144 -28.29 -9.08 -2.94
CA GLN A 144 -29.14 -8.01 -2.38
C GLN A 144 -29.87 -7.08 -3.39
N GLU A 145 -29.80 -7.32 -4.72
CA GLU A 145 -30.48 -6.58 -5.83
C GLU A 145 -30.29 -5.04 -5.95
N PRO A 146 -30.25 -4.47 -7.18
CA PRO A 146 -29.50 -4.89 -8.36
C PRO A 146 -28.25 -4.01 -8.52
N THR A 147 -27.12 -4.61 -8.90
CA THR A 147 -25.96 -3.82 -9.36
C THR A 147 -26.34 -3.04 -10.62
N LYS A 148 -25.67 -1.92 -10.88
CA LYS A 148 -25.96 -1.00 -12.01
C LYS A 148 -26.09 -1.70 -13.37
N ALA A 149 -25.52 -2.89 -13.54
CA ALA A 149 -25.71 -3.72 -14.72
C ALA A 149 -27.17 -4.18 -14.93
N ILE A 150 -27.84 -4.67 -13.89
CA ILE A 150 -29.25 -5.10 -13.97
C ILE A 150 -30.18 -3.89 -14.19
N LEU A 151 -29.91 -2.77 -13.53
CA LEU A 151 -30.66 -1.51 -13.77
C LEU A 151 -30.49 -1.00 -15.21
N ARG A 152 -29.28 -1.08 -15.78
CA ARG A 152 -29.01 -0.71 -17.18
C ARG A 152 -29.68 -1.64 -18.19
N GLU A 153 -29.89 -2.90 -17.83
CA GLU A 153 -30.53 -3.88 -18.71
C GLU A 153 -32.05 -3.76 -18.68
N ILE A 154 -32.63 -3.38 -17.53
CA ILE A 154 -34.04 -3.00 -17.41
C ILE A 154 -34.32 -1.72 -18.23
N ASP A 155 -33.49 -0.68 -18.10
CA ASP A 155 -33.61 0.57 -18.87
C ASP A 155 -33.48 0.37 -20.39
N ARG A 156 -32.82 -0.70 -20.86
CA ARG A 156 -32.71 -1.03 -22.29
C ARG A 156 -33.93 -1.77 -22.86
N LYS A 157 -34.78 -2.33 -21.98
CA LYS A 157 -35.94 -3.16 -22.35
C LYS A 157 -37.29 -2.48 -22.07
N LEU A 158 -37.27 -1.28 -21.48
CA LEU A 158 -38.39 -0.34 -21.40
C LEU A 158 -38.27 0.69 -22.52
#